data_AF-A0A133ZDV6-F1
#
_entry.id   AF-A0A133ZDV6-F1
#
_cell.length_a   1.000
_cell.length_b   1.000
_cell.length_c   1.000
_cell.angle_alpha   90.00
_cell.angle_beta   90.00
_cell.angle_gamma   90.00
#
_symmetry.space_group_name_H-M   'P 1'
#
loop_
_entity.id
_entity.type
_entity.pdbx_description
1 polymer ?
#
loop_
_entity_poly.entity_id
_entity_poly.type
_entity_poly.pdbx_seq_one_letter_code
_entity_poly.pdbx_strand_id
1 'polypeptide(L)'
;MPYIPEKHANLGLLPKSTEESLEVIFYPNELIERINQLLQPSNQNQENESDQTLFLVPIKKDSLVHYQAEIDEYLTRYEKEEVADFLKLLKLTIRQMNIKENWSVVRFTGHQFDNDTYPPLTRGACYYWPCSRENPEYLGVFDNGESTANLYPCTPSDWEIVDDPTGMAARALAGNANTIESWDVSEYAPEFVDFMRETGLRPNLQTNTDMPMHYTDFPWNNSENDETSFTCPACNATQALTIQTLLNTFDTPDAAEKLTAGTFFDVTCIKCGSKLSLPHPCLYLDPLHGVSMYLVANNEMYNNVAAMFTEMLQNENARHIRFRIVTDARAFREKALAFDACIDDRSLEMLKFGIRGQASQEGYVTTNNTYEVFLEEVAGDMLRFALYVRNTKKLVEVDRKACELFDNDLAQSSLKDEQPFNVNEAWANTAFEIIEQEQ
;
A
#
# COMPACT_ATOMS: atom_id res chain seq x y z
N MET A 1 -22.48 12.34 -4.54
CA MET A 1 -22.68 11.18 -3.64
C MET A 1 -21.33 10.52 -3.41
N PRO A 2 -20.94 10.25 -2.15
CA PRO A 2 -19.70 9.53 -1.85
C PRO A 2 -19.66 8.15 -2.50
N TYR A 3 -18.49 7.71 -2.95
CA TYR A 3 -18.28 6.31 -3.34
C TYR A 3 -18.47 5.41 -2.12
N ILE A 4 -19.34 4.41 -2.24
CA ILE A 4 -19.52 3.33 -1.28
C ILE A 4 -19.34 2.02 -2.05
N PRO A 5 -18.38 1.15 -1.66
CA PRO A 5 -18.22 -0.15 -2.29
C PRO A 5 -19.51 -0.95 -2.30
N GLU A 6 -19.73 -1.78 -3.33
CA GLU A 6 -20.96 -2.57 -3.48
C GLU A 6 -21.28 -3.42 -2.24
N LYS A 7 -20.25 -4.05 -1.65
CA LYS A 7 -20.39 -4.84 -0.41
C LYS A 7 -20.88 -4.02 0.80
N HIS A 8 -20.71 -2.70 0.78
CA HIS A 8 -21.07 -1.79 1.86
C HIS A 8 -22.36 -1.01 1.61
N ALA A 9 -22.96 -1.12 0.41
CA ALA A 9 -24.08 -0.27 -0.03
C ALA A 9 -25.30 -0.29 0.91
N ASN A 10 -25.55 -1.42 1.59
CA ASN A 10 -26.71 -1.61 2.46
C ASN A 10 -26.44 -1.35 3.95
N LEU A 11 -25.24 -0.87 4.31
CA LEU A 11 -24.85 -0.71 5.71
C LEU A 11 -25.31 0.60 6.35
N GLY A 12 -25.91 1.52 5.57
CA GLY A 12 -26.32 2.83 6.09
C GLY A 12 -25.14 3.68 6.57
N LEU A 13 -24.00 3.56 5.89
CA LEU A 13 -22.79 4.34 6.14
C LEU A 13 -23.03 5.82 5.84
N LEU A 14 -22.31 6.69 6.57
CA LEU A 14 -22.44 8.15 6.46
C LEU A 14 -23.88 8.60 6.73
N PRO A 15 -24.40 8.38 7.95
CA PRO A 15 -25.84 8.48 8.26
C PRO A 15 -26.44 9.88 8.09
N LYS A 16 -25.62 10.94 8.00
CA LYS A 16 -26.07 12.32 7.73
C LYS A 16 -25.69 12.77 6.31
N SER A 17 -25.15 11.88 5.49
CA SER A 17 -24.93 12.12 4.07
C SER A 17 -26.28 12.17 3.33
N THR A 18 -26.43 13.19 2.48
CA THR A 18 -27.61 13.39 1.63
C THR A 18 -27.26 13.12 0.16
N GLU A 19 -28.23 13.12 -0.75
CA GLU A 19 -27.97 12.95 -2.19
C GLU A 19 -27.02 14.04 -2.75
N GLU A 20 -26.96 15.21 -2.11
CA GLU A 20 -26.06 16.32 -2.45
C GLU A 20 -24.67 16.22 -1.80
N SER A 21 -24.41 15.18 -1.00
CA SER A 21 -23.11 15.01 -0.34
C SER A 21 -21.98 14.73 -1.33
N LEU A 22 -20.85 15.37 -1.05
CA LEU A 22 -19.60 15.29 -1.79
C LEU A 22 -18.76 14.09 -1.29
N GLU A 23 -17.74 13.71 -2.06
CA GLU A 23 -16.89 12.57 -1.75
C GLU A 23 -16.20 12.72 -0.40
N VAL A 24 -16.04 11.58 0.26
CA VAL A 24 -15.31 11.41 1.52
C VAL A 24 -13.90 10.97 1.19
N ILE A 25 -12.93 11.83 1.47
CA ILE A 25 -11.50 11.60 1.19
C ILE A 25 -10.72 11.74 2.50
N PHE A 26 -10.06 10.67 2.93
CA PHE A 26 -9.04 10.67 3.98
C PHE A 26 -7.72 11.19 3.42
N TYR A 27 -6.95 11.96 4.18
CA TYR A 27 -5.76 12.65 3.67
C TYR A 27 -4.65 12.75 4.72
N PRO A 28 -3.37 12.78 4.29
CA PRO A 28 -2.22 12.93 5.17
C PRO A 28 -2.02 14.40 5.54
N ASN A 29 -2.25 14.75 6.82
CA ASN A 29 -2.20 16.13 7.30
C ASN A 29 -0.78 16.71 7.20
N GLU A 30 0.23 16.00 7.72
CA GLU A 30 1.62 16.51 7.75
C GLU A 30 2.18 16.73 6.34
N LEU A 31 1.85 15.83 5.40
CA LEU A 31 2.29 15.96 4.01
C LEU A 31 1.65 17.18 3.33
N ILE A 32 0.35 17.41 3.54
CA ILE A 32 -0.34 18.60 3.01
C ILE A 32 0.24 19.87 3.63
N GLU A 33 0.49 19.88 4.95
CA GLU A 33 1.14 21.01 5.62
C GLU A 33 2.54 21.29 5.05
N ARG A 34 3.34 20.24 4.83
CA ARG A 34 4.68 20.36 4.23
C ARG A 34 4.63 20.93 2.81
N ILE A 35 3.71 20.46 1.98
CA ILE A 35 3.51 20.98 0.63
C ILE A 35 3.10 22.45 0.70
N ASN A 36 2.17 22.79 1.59
CA ASN A 36 1.72 24.17 1.76
C ASN A 36 2.85 25.10 2.19
N GLN A 37 3.74 24.66 3.08
CA GLN A 37 4.93 25.43 3.45
C GLN A 37 5.84 25.70 2.24
N LEU A 38 6.03 24.72 1.35
CA LEU A 38 6.85 24.87 0.14
C LEU A 38 6.19 25.77 -0.91
N LEU A 39 4.85 25.76 -1.00
CA LEU A 39 4.08 26.58 -1.94
C LEU A 39 3.88 28.03 -1.48
N GLN A 40 4.04 28.32 -0.18
CA GLN A 40 3.86 29.68 0.34
C GLN A 40 5.00 30.62 -0.12
N PRO A 41 4.69 31.80 -0.69
CA PRO A 41 5.72 32.75 -1.10
C PRO A 41 6.43 33.34 0.12
N SER A 42 7.76 33.41 0.08
CA SER A 42 8.66 33.80 1.20
C SER A 42 8.49 35.24 1.75
N ASN A 43 7.46 35.99 1.35
CA ASN A 43 7.34 37.44 1.55
C ASN A 43 5.97 37.91 2.08
N GLN A 44 5.18 37.09 2.77
CA GLN A 44 4.02 37.59 3.51
C GLN A 44 4.34 37.68 5.00
N ASN A 45 4.31 38.90 5.52
CA ASN A 45 4.45 39.21 6.93
C ASN A 45 3.44 38.37 7.73
N GLN A 46 3.97 37.59 8.67
CA GLN A 46 3.24 36.77 9.63
C GLN A 46 2.45 37.67 10.61
N GLU A 47 1.30 38.19 10.18
CA GLU A 47 0.44 38.97 11.10
C GLU A 47 -0.83 38.25 11.58
N ASN A 48 -1.20 37.07 11.06
CA ASN A 48 -2.22 36.22 11.70
C ASN A 48 -2.00 34.74 11.36
N GLU A 49 -1.72 33.89 12.36
CA GLU A 49 -1.66 32.42 12.20
C GLU A 49 -2.99 31.81 11.73
N SER A 50 -4.11 32.52 11.91
CA SER A 50 -5.47 32.04 11.60
C SER A 50 -5.85 32.04 10.12
N ASP A 51 -5.04 32.62 9.23
CA ASP A 51 -5.34 32.80 7.79
C ASP A 51 -4.44 31.95 6.88
N GLN A 52 -3.70 30.98 7.42
CA GLN A 52 -3.02 29.98 6.60
C GLN A 52 -4.07 29.12 5.88
N THR A 53 -4.43 29.53 4.65
CA THR A 53 -5.26 28.71 3.78
C THR A 53 -4.43 27.48 3.42
N LEU A 54 -4.78 26.32 4.00
CA LEU A 54 -4.21 25.04 3.59
C LEU A 54 -4.73 24.76 2.17
N PHE A 55 -3.91 25.05 1.16
CA PHE A 55 -4.19 24.62 -0.19
C PHE A 55 -4.17 23.08 -0.20
N LEU A 56 -4.96 22.45 -1.08
CA LEU A 56 -5.02 21.00 -1.26
C LEU A 56 -5.75 20.17 -0.18
N VAL A 57 -6.32 20.73 0.90
CA VAL A 57 -7.23 19.93 1.75
C VAL A 57 -8.45 19.53 0.92
N PRO A 58 -8.83 18.24 0.83
CA PRO A 58 -9.87 17.74 -0.06
C PRO A 58 -11.30 18.05 0.47
N ILE A 59 -11.58 19.31 0.77
CA ILE A 59 -12.89 19.76 1.23
C ILE A 59 -13.83 19.87 0.02
N LYS A 60 -15.04 19.30 0.15
CA LYS A 60 -16.13 19.44 -0.83
C LYS A 60 -15.73 19.01 -2.26
N LYS A 61 -15.14 17.82 -2.40
CA LYS A 61 -14.73 17.27 -3.71
C LYS A 61 -15.79 16.34 -4.29
N ASP A 62 -16.03 16.41 -5.59
CA ASP A 62 -17.04 15.56 -6.24
C ASP A 62 -16.67 14.07 -6.24
N SER A 63 -15.38 13.77 -6.38
CA SER A 63 -14.83 12.42 -6.39
C SER A 63 -13.33 12.45 -6.09
N LEU A 64 -12.77 11.29 -5.73
CA LEU A 64 -11.33 11.11 -5.60
C LEU A 64 -10.60 11.45 -6.92
N VAL A 65 -11.14 11.02 -8.06
CA VAL A 65 -10.58 11.29 -9.39
C VAL A 65 -10.50 12.80 -9.68
N HIS A 66 -11.54 13.55 -9.32
CA HIS A 66 -11.55 15.01 -9.51
C HIS A 66 -10.45 15.68 -8.68
N TYR A 67 -10.31 15.27 -7.42
CA TYR A 67 -9.26 15.80 -6.55
C TYR A 67 -7.84 15.41 -7.02
N GLN A 68 -7.66 14.21 -7.60
CA GLN A 68 -6.39 13.84 -8.20
C GLN A 68 -6.02 14.69 -9.42
N ALA A 69 -7.01 15.04 -10.25
CA ALA A 69 -6.79 15.91 -11.40
C ALA A 69 -6.33 17.31 -10.94
N GLU A 70 -6.84 17.81 -9.82
CA GLU A 70 -6.36 19.05 -9.21
C GLU A 70 -4.89 18.94 -8.79
N ILE A 71 -4.47 17.83 -8.16
CA ILE A 71 -3.05 17.60 -7.86
C ILE A 71 -2.19 17.58 -9.14
N ASP A 72 -2.70 17.01 -10.25
CA ASP A 72 -2.00 16.99 -11.54
C ASP A 72 -1.79 18.39 -12.13
N GLU A 73 -2.72 19.32 -11.90
CA GLU A 73 -2.54 20.72 -12.28
C GLU A 73 -1.40 21.38 -11.50
N TYR A 74 -1.27 21.06 -10.20
CA TYR A 74 -0.13 21.51 -9.39
C TYR A 74 1.18 20.88 -9.86
N LEU A 75 1.21 19.58 -10.13
CA LEU A 75 2.39 18.90 -10.67
C LEU A 75 2.86 19.51 -11.99
N THR A 76 1.93 19.84 -12.88
CA THR A 76 2.24 20.52 -14.14
C THR A 76 2.83 21.92 -13.90
N ARG A 77 2.35 22.63 -12.88
CA ARG A 77 2.82 23.99 -12.56
C ARG A 77 4.20 24.01 -11.90
N TYR A 78 4.48 23.02 -11.05
CA TYR A 78 5.65 22.99 -10.17
C TYR A 78 6.64 21.86 -10.50
N GLU A 79 6.57 21.27 -11.70
CA GLU A 79 7.31 20.07 -12.14
C GLU A 79 8.81 20.09 -11.84
N LYS A 80 9.44 21.27 -11.83
CA LYS A 80 10.89 21.46 -11.67
C LYS A 80 11.31 21.93 -10.27
N GLU A 81 10.36 21.96 -9.34
CA GLU A 81 10.58 22.45 -7.99
C GLU A 81 10.60 21.28 -7.00
N GLU A 82 11.23 21.47 -5.83
CA GLU A 82 11.31 20.46 -4.77
C GLU A 82 9.92 19.95 -4.35
N VAL A 83 8.89 20.80 -4.44
CA VAL A 83 7.51 20.45 -4.11
C VAL A 83 6.91 19.39 -5.05
N ALA A 84 7.47 19.17 -6.25
CA ALA A 84 6.97 18.19 -7.19
C ALA A 84 7.00 16.77 -6.61
N ASP A 85 8.06 16.40 -5.90
CA ASP A 85 8.19 15.05 -5.33
C ASP A 85 7.18 14.83 -4.19
N PHE A 86 6.94 15.86 -3.37
CA PHE A 86 5.90 15.82 -2.35
C PHE A 86 4.48 15.76 -2.95
N LEU A 87 4.22 16.46 -4.06
CA LEU A 87 2.94 16.39 -4.77
C LEU A 87 2.71 15.00 -5.41
N LYS A 88 3.75 14.39 -5.99
CA LYS A 88 3.69 13.00 -6.50
C LYS A 88 3.37 12.03 -5.37
N LEU A 89 4.03 12.19 -4.23
CA LEU A 89 3.76 11.40 -3.03
C LEU A 89 2.32 11.60 -2.56
N LEU A 90 1.83 12.85 -2.43
CA LEU A 90 0.46 13.14 -2.01
C LEU A 90 -0.55 12.44 -2.90
N LYS A 91 -0.36 12.50 -4.22
CA LYS A 91 -1.25 11.86 -5.20
C LYS A 91 -1.36 10.35 -4.96
N LEU A 92 -0.26 9.69 -4.61
CA LEU A 92 -0.22 8.24 -4.38
C LEU A 92 -0.74 7.87 -3.00
N THR A 93 -0.30 8.56 -1.96
CA THR A 93 -0.76 8.35 -0.59
C THR A 93 -2.28 8.50 -0.50
N ILE A 94 -2.85 9.51 -1.15
CA ILE A 94 -4.32 9.69 -1.18
C ILE A 94 -5.04 8.58 -1.95
N ARG A 95 -4.43 7.95 -2.97
CA ARG A 95 -5.03 6.75 -3.59
C ARG A 95 -5.14 5.61 -2.61
N GLN A 96 -4.05 5.30 -1.92
CA GLN A 96 -3.97 4.15 -1.02
C GLN A 96 -4.85 4.33 0.21
N MET A 97 -4.80 5.52 0.81
CA MET A 97 -5.61 5.85 1.97
C MET A 97 -7.11 5.76 1.69
N ASN A 98 -7.55 5.87 0.42
CA ASN A 98 -8.96 5.92 0.03
C ASN A 98 -9.47 4.69 -0.72
N ILE A 99 -8.80 3.54 -0.57
CA ILE A 99 -9.34 2.24 -0.98
C ILE A 99 -10.34 1.79 0.10
N LYS A 100 -11.60 2.25 -0.02
CA LYS A 100 -12.64 2.04 0.99
C LYS A 100 -12.99 0.59 1.25
N GLU A 101 -12.66 -0.31 0.32
CA GLU A 101 -12.76 -1.76 0.48
C GLU A 101 -11.83 -2.30 1.56
N ASN A 102 -10.74 -1.58 1.89
CA ASN A 102 -9.78 -1.91 2.94
C ASN A 102 -10.13 -1.28 4.29
N TRP A 103 -11.07 -0.34 4.34
CA TRP A 103 -11.46 0.31 5.59
C TRP A 103 -12.34 -0.63 6.40
N SER A 104 -12.13 -0.66 7.72
CA SER A 104 -13.03 -1.39 8.59
C SER A 104 -14.37 -0.64 8.67
N VAL A 105 -15.45 -1.39 8.72
CA VAL A 105 -16.80 -0.89 8.98
C VAL A 105 -17.21 -1.33 10.37
N VAL A 106 -17.49 -0.37 11.23
CA VAL A 106 -17.97 -0.63 12.59
C VAL A 106 -19.31 0.03 12.82
N ARG A 107 -20.13 -0.57 13.67
CA ARG A 107 -21.41 -0.03 14.12
C ARG A 107 -21.24 0.55 15.51
N PHE A 108 -21.65 1.79 15.68
CA PHE A 108 -21.62 2.42 17.01
C PHE A 108 -22.79 1.88 17.86
N THR A 109 -22.48 1.27 18.99
CA THR A 109 -23.47 0.69 19.94
C THR A 109 -23.51 1.43 21.27
N GLY A 110 -22.55 2.33 21.48
CA GLY A 110 -22.44 3.19 22.66
C GLY A 110 -23.56 4.19 22.82
N HIS A 111 -23.43 5.03 23.83
CA HIS A 111 -24.43 6.04 24.17
C HIS A 111 -24.41 7.20 23.16
N GLN A 112 -25.54 7.45 22.49
CA GLN A 112 -25.71 8.59 21.59
C GLN A 112 -26.04 9.86 22.38
N PHE A 113 -25.47 10.98 21.97
CA PHE A 113 -25.74 12.30 22.54
C PHE A 113 -26.71 13.09 21.65
N ASP A 114 -27.46 14.02 22.24
CA ASP A 114 -28.35 14.94 21.52
C ASP A 114 -27.80 16.37 21.68
N ASN A 115 -26.83 16.75 20.84
CA ASN A 115 -26.33 18.14 20.75
C ASN A 115 -26.05 18.51 19.30
N ASP A 116 -26.50 19.69 18.91
CA ASP A 116 -26.40 20.24 17.57
C ASP A 116 -25.03 20.87 17.26
N THR A 117 -24.18 21.10 18.27
CA THR A 117 -22.89 21.80 18.11
C THR A 117 -21.81 20.91 17.50
N TYR A 118 -21.82 19.61 17.83
CA TYR A 118 -20.94 18.60 17.25
C TYR A 118 -21.78 17.36 16.98
N PRO A 119 -22.00 16.97 15.70
CA PRO A 119 -22.89 15.87 15.36
C PRO A 119 -22.36 14.56 15.98
N PRO A 120 -22.96 14.03 17.06
CA PRO A 120 -22.42 12.84 17.71
C PRO A 120 -22.71 11.60 16.85
N LEU A 121 -21.96 10.53 17.13
CA LEU A 121 -22.22 9.21 16.55
C LEU A 121 -23.66 8.80 16.87
N THR A 122 -24.33 8.30 15.85
CA THR A 122 -25.71 7.82 15.90
C THR A 122 -25.67 6.36 16.28
N ARG A 123 -26.35 6.01 17.38
CA ARG A 123 -26.39 4.63 17.86
C ARG A 123 -27.09 3.75 16.81
N GLY A 124 -26.44 2.65 16.47
CA GLY A 124 -26.88 1.70 15.45
C GLY A 124 -26.42 2.02 14.03
N ALA A 125 -25.87 3.21 13.78
CA ALA A 125 -25.32 3.56 12.48
C ALA A 125 -23.92 2.95 12.27
N CYS A 126 -23.58 2.72 11.00
CA CYS A 126 -22.26 2.23 10.59
C CYS A 126 -21.34 3.40 10.22
N TYR A 127 -20.07 3.24 10.53
CA TYR A 127 -19.01 4.20 10.29
C TYR A 127 -17.80 3.52 9.66
N TYR A 128 -17.06 4.27 8.85
CA TYR A 128 -15.75 3.85 8.39
C TYR A 128 -14.71 4.15 9.45
N TRP A 129 -13.86 3.17 9.71
CA TRP A 129 -12.57 3.37 10.37
C TRP A 129 -11.50 3.23 9.29
N PRO A 130 -10.98 4.35 8.76
CA PRO A 130 -9.96 4.32 7.71
C PRO A 130 -8.69 3.63 8.18
N CYS A 131 -8.12 2.83 7.29
CA CYS A 131 -6.80 2.26 7.40
C CYS A 131 -6.31 1.91 6.00
N SER A 132 -5.02 1.66 5.86
CA SER A 132 -4.44 1.12 4.64
C SER A 132 -3.96 -0.31 4.88
N ARG A 133 -3.63 -1.06 3.84
CA ARG A 133 -3.07 -2.42 4.02
C ARG A 133 -1.59 -2.38 4.40
N GLU A 134 -0.91 -1.34 3.95
CA GLU A 134 0.49 -1.01 4.24
C GLU A 134 0.68 -0.61 5.70
N ASN A 135 -0.28 0.16 6.24
CA ASN A 135 -0.34 0.54 7.64
C ASN A 135 -1.75 0.30 8.20
N PRO A 136 -2.09 -0.95 8.61
CA PRO A 136 -3.43 -1.30 9.09
C PRO A 136 -3.60 -0.92 10.56
N GLU A 137 -3.29 0.34 10.86
CA GLU A 137 -3.46 1.00 12.15
C GLU A 137 -4.76 1.81 12.18
N TYR A 138 -5.27 2.06 13.38
CA TYR A 138 -6.47 2.87 13.55
C TYR A 138 -6.13 4.34 13.31
N LEU A 139 -6.67 4.90 12.22
CA LEU A 139 -6.45 6.28 11.83
C LEU A 139 -7.63 7.21 12.18
N GLY A 140 -8.67 6.67 12.81
CA GLY A 140 -9.84 7.45 13.20
C GLY A 140 -11.18 6.87 12.81
N VAL A 141 -12.20 7.70 12.99
CA VAL A 141 -13.53 7.49 12.44
C VAL A 141 -13.78 8.53 11.37
N PHE A 142 -14.33 8.11 10.24
CA PHE A 142 -14.80 9.02 9.22
C PHE A 142 -16.32 9.19 9.35
N ASP A 143 -16.77 10.42 9.60
CA ASP A 143 -18.20 10.74 9.71
C ASP A 143 -18.58 11.92 8.79
N ASN A 144 -19.61 11.72 7.95
CA ASN A 144 -20.31 12.76 7.18
C ASN A 144 -19.46 13.83 6.47
N GLY A 145 -18.27 13.48 5.97
CA GLY A 145 -17.41 14.41 5.23
C GLY A 145 -16.21 14.93 6.02
N GLU A 146 -16.08 14.59 7.30
CA GLU A 146 -14.92 14.94 8.12
C GLU A 146 -14.22 13.68 8.67
N SER A 147 -12.90 13.67 8.50
CA SER A 147 -12.02 12.77 9.24
C SER A 147 -11.93 13.27 10.68
N THR A 148 -12.23 12.39 11.64
CA THR A 148 -12.32 12.76 13.05
C THR A 148 -11.44 11.85 13.90
N ALA A 149 -10.17 11.74 13.49
CA ALA A 149 -9.16 10.85 14.10
C ALA A 149 -9.08 10.93 15.63
N ASN A 150 -9.39 12.10 16.20
CA ASN A 150 -9.16 12.42 17.61
C ASN A 150 -10.45 12.48 18.45
N LEU A 151 -11.63 12.36 17.85
CA LEU A 151 -12.88 12.72 18.53
C LEU A 151 -13.65 11.54 19.12
N TYR A 152 -13.30 10.31 18.73
CA TYR A 152 -14.13 9.15 19.04
C TYR A 152 -13.39 8.04 19.79
N PRO A 153 -14.08 7.38 20.74
CA PRO A 153 -13.48 6.39 21.62
C PRO A 153 -13.21 5.07 20.90
N CYS A 154 -12.17 4.36 21.30
CA CYS A 154 -11.93 2.96 20.87
C CYS A 154 -12.36 1.95 21.95
N THR A 155 -13.39 2.29 22.73
CA THR A 155 -13.83 1.45 23.85
C THR A 155 -14.60 0.23 23.33
N PRO A 156 -14.20 -1.01 23.65
CA PRO A 156 -14.74 -2.21 22.98
C PRO A 156 -16.23 -2.43 23.16
N SER A 157 -16.81 -1.95 24.26
CA SER A 157 -18.25 -2.06 24.53
C SER A 157 -19.11 -1.13 23.67
N ASP A 158 -18.51 -0.13 23.01
CA ASP A 158 -19.24 0.89 22.26
C ASP A 158 -19.27 0.61 20.75
N TRP A 159 -18.65 -0.47 20.29
CA TRP A 159 -18.49 -0.79 18.88
C TRP A 159 -18.78 -2.26 18.58
N GLU A 160 -19.44 -2.50 17.45
CA GLU A 160 -19.58 -3.82 16.84
C GLU A 160 -18.84 -3.80 15.50
N ILE A 161 -17.97 -4.79 15.26
CA ILE A 161 -17.29 -4.94 13.97
C ILE A 161 -18.26 -5.54 12.95
N VAL A 162 -18.49 -4.83 11.85
CA VAL A 162 -19.38 -5.26 10.75
C VAL A 162 -18.57 -5.84 9.59
N ASP A 163 -17.49 -5.17 9.20
CA ASP A 163 -16.48 -5.66 8.26
C ASP A 163 -15.10 -5.20 8.74
N ASP A 164 -14.09 -6.05 8.64
CA ASP A 164 -12.73 -5.72 9.11
C ASP A 164 -11.66 -6.43 8.24
N PRO A 165 -11.52 -5.98 6.98
CA PRO A 165 -10.71 -6.68 5.98
C PRO A 165 -9.21 -6.71 6.31
N THR A 166 -8.71 -5.81 7.17
CA THR A 166 -7.30 -5.74 7.58
C THR A 166 -7.07 -6.20 9.03
N GLY A 167 -8.14 -6.59 9.73
CA GLY A 167 -8.12 -6.89 11.17
C GLY A 167 -7.83 -5.67 12.06
N MET A 168 -7.82 -4.46 11.50
CA MET A 168 -7.45 -3.24 12.20
C MET A 168 -8.43 -2.92 13.32
N ALA A 169 -9.74 -2.99 13.06
CA ALA A 169 -10.75 -2.69 14.07
C ALA A 169 -10.67 -3.68 15.24
N ALA A 170 -10.49 -4.97 14.95
CA ALA A 170 -10.31 -5.99 15.97
C ALA A 170 -9.09 -5.71 16.87
N ARG A 171 -7.94 -5.34 16.27
CA ARG A 171 -6.73 -4.98 17.03
C ARG A 171 -6.92 -3.70 17.83
N ALA A 172 -7.52 -2.67 17.23
CA ALA A 172 -7.77 -1.39 17.89
C ALA A 172 -8.65 -1.57 19.14
N LEU A 173 -9.74 -2.33 19.02
CA LEU A 173 -10.61 -2.68 20.15
C LEU A 173 -9.96 -3.68 21.12
N ALA A 174 -8.95 -4.46 20.71
CA ALA A 174 -8.17 -5.28 21.64
C ALA A 174 -7.18 -4.46 22.50
N GLY A 175 -7.08 -3.14 22.27
CA GLY A 175 -6.21 -2.24 23.03
C GLY A 175 -4.91 -1.85 22.32
N ASN A 176 -4.76 -2.17 21.02
CA ASN A 176 -3.59 -1.73 20.24
C ASN A 176 -3.68 -0.26 19.80
N ALA A 177 -4.85 0.36 19.87
CA ALA A 177 -4.97 1.79 19.65
C ALA A 177 -4.40 2.55 20.86
N ASN A 178 -3.53 3.52 20.60
CA ASN A 178 -2.91 4.34 21.64
C ASN A 178 -3.94 5.27 22.25
N THR A 179 -4.66 4.87 23.29
CA THR A 179 -5.64 5.76 23.93
C THR A 179 -5.03 6.70 24.96
N ILE A 180 -5.61 7.89 25.16
CA ILE A 180 -5.25 8.79 26.26
C ILE A 180 -6.14 8.57 27.49
N GLU A 181 -5.57 8.74 28.68
CA GLU A 181 -6.32 8.62 29.95
C GLU A 181 -7.29 9.79 30.17
N SER A 182 -6.97 10.95 29.61
CA SER A 182 -7.79 12.16 29.65
C SER A 182 -7.51 13.00 28.42
N TRP A 183 -8.55 13.54 27.82
CA TRP A 183 -8.45 14.48 26.70
C TRP A 183 -8.57 15.92 27.20
N ASP A 184 -7.91 16.88 26.53
CA ASP A 184 -8.15 18.29 26.80
C ASP A 184 -9.48 18.69 26.17
N VAL A 185 -10.45 18.83 27.06
CA VAL A 185 -11.86 18.99 26.75
C VAL A 185 -12.35 20.41 26.96
N SER A 186 -11.42 21.34 27.24
CA SER A 186 -11.73 22.72 27.60
C SER A 186 -12.47 23.49 26.52
N GLU A 187 -12.33 23.08 25.26
CA GLU A 187 -12.99 23.68 24.09
C GLU A 187 -14.34 23.03 23.73
N TYR A 188 -14.75 21.98 24.45
CA TYR A 188 -15.95 21.19 24.14
C TYR A 188 -17.12 21.52 25.06
N ALA A 189 -18.33 21.19 24.59
CA ALA A 189 -19.54 21.39 25.35
C ALA A 189 -19.46 20.64 26.71
N PRO A 190 -19.78 21.29 27.85
CA PRO A 190 -19.67 20.68 29.18
C PRO A 190 -20.35 19.31 29.31
N GLU A 191 -21.46 19.11 28.60
CA GLU A 191 -22.21 17.85 28.58
C GLU A 191 -21.43 16.70 27.93
N PHE A 192 -20.63 16.99 26.89
CA PHE A 192 -19.75 16.00 26.27
C PHE A 192 -18.60 15.62 27.22
N VAL A 193 -18.10 16.60 27.98
CA VAL A 193 -17.05 16.42 28.99
C VAL A 193 -17.51 15.51 30.13
N ASP A 194 -18.69 15.75 30.68
CA ASP A 194 -19.24 14.96 31.78
C ASP A 194 -19.53 13.52 31.33
N PHE A 195 -20.05 13.34 30.11
CA PHE A 195 -20.24 12.03 29.52
C PHE A 195 -18.95 11.20 29.44
N MET A 196 -17.87 11.77 28.89
CA MET A 196 -16.58 11.08 28.84
C MET A 196 -16.11 10.63 30.22
N ARG A 197 -16.32 11.47 31.24
CA ARG A 197 -15.99 11.16 32.63
C ARG A 197 -16.84 10.03 33.21
N GLU A 198 -18.15 10.04 32.95
CA GLU A 198 -19.11 9.06 33.50
C GLU A 198 -18.99 7.68 32.87
N THR A 199 -18.72 7.63 31.57
CA THR A 199 -18.62 6.37 30.82
C THR A 199 -17.20 5.80 30.81
N GLY A 200 -16.20 6.58 31.22
CA GLY A 200 -14.80 6.17 31.19
C GLY A 200 -14.26 6.01 29.77
N LEU A 201 -14.84 6.70 28.79
CA LEU A 201 -14.40 6.67 27.41
C LEU A 201 -12.94 7.09 27.30
N ARG A 202 -12.17 6.30 26.56
CA ARG A 202 -10.79 6.60 26.23
C ARG A 202 -10.67 6.92 24.74
N PRO A 203 -10.52 8.21 24.37
CA PRO A 203 -10.25 8.59 23.00
C PRO A 203 -8.85 8.14 22.59
N ASN A 204 -8.65 7.96 21.28
CA ASN A 204 -7.32 7.69 20.74
C ASN A 204 -6.45 8.95 20.87
N LEU A 205 -5.20 8.77 21.30
CA LEU A 205 -4.12 9.72 21.09
C LEU A 205 -4.02 9.92 19.58
N GLN A 206 -3.86 11.17 19.16
CA GLN A 206 -3.38 11.45 17.81
C GLN A 206 -1.96 10.88 17.68
N THR A 207 -1.85 9.58 17.44
CA THR A 207 -0.66 9.04 16.81
C THR A 207 -0.60 9.64 15.43
N ASN A 208 0.62 9.82 14.92
CA ASN A 208 0.85 10.38 13.60
C ASN A 208 -0.09 9.67 12.61
N THR A 209 -1.15 10.36 12.15
CA THR A 209 -2.14 9.83 11.21
C THR A 209 -1.54 9.61 9.83
N ASP A 210 -0.30 10.05 9.66
CA ASP A 210 0.43 9.98 8.44
C ASP A 210 1.04 8.59 8.27
N MET A 211 0.89 8.07 7.05
CA MET A 211 1.70 6.95 6.60
C MET A 211 3.18 7.25 6.91
N PRO A 212 3.94 6.30 7.47
CA PRO A 212 5.34 6.50 7.75
C PRO A 212 6.08 6.99 6.49
N MET A 213 6.37 8.30 6.44
CA MET A 213 7.08 8.93 5.34
C MET A 213 8.59 8.63 5.41
N HIS A 214 9.01 7.56 6.09
CA HIS A 214 10.42 7.18 6.25
C HIS A 214 11.13 6.95 4.91
N TYR A 215 10.38 6.79 3.83
CA TYR A 215 10.88 6.63 2.47
C TYR A 215 11.15 7.96 1.76
N THR A 216 10.66 9.11 2.25
CA THR A 216 10.82 10.40 1.55
C THR A 216 12.23 10.96 1.65
N ASP A 217 12.95 10.59 2.69
CA ASP A 217 14.33 11.03 2.91
C ASP A 217 15.33 10.14 2.16
N PHE A 218 14.86 9.08 1.51
CA PHE A 218 15.68 8.24 0.64
C PHE A 218 15.72 8.82 -0.78
N PRO A 219 16.92 8.96 -1.40
CA PRO A 219 17.05 9.54 -2.72
C PRO A 219 16.57 8.56 -3.80
N TRP A 220 15.31 8.68 -4.22
CA TRP A 220 14.75 7.90 -5.32
C TRP A 220 15.11 8.53 -6.67
N ASN A 221 15.84 7.79 -7.50
CA ASN A 221 16.16 8.24 -8.86
C ASN A 221 14.92 8.23 -9.75
N ASN A 222 14.86 9.13 -10.72
CA ASN A 222 13.84 9.12 -11.78
C ASN A 222 14.02 7.92 -12.72
N SER A 223 13.00 7.62 -13.52
CA SER A 223 13.06 6.54 -14.50
C SER A 223 14.13 6.82 -15.55
N GLU A 224 14.81 5.77 -16.00
CA GLU A 224 15.85 5.83 -17.02
C GLU A 224 15.53 4.87 -18.16
N ASN A 225 15.80 5.35 -19.37
CA ASN A 225 15.62 4.61 -20.60
C ASN A 225 16.93 4.55 -21.38
N ASP A 226 17.22 3.39 -21.97
CA ASP A 226 18.38 3.17 -22.81
C ASP A 226 17.98 2.78 -24.23
N GLU A 227 18.75 3.25 -25.21
CA GLU A 227 18.62 2.83 -26.61
C GLU A 227 19.40 1.54 -26.84
N THR A 228 18.71 0.53 -27.36
CA THR A 228 19.29 -0.76 -27.73
C THR A 228 18.79 -1.21 -29.10
N SER A 229 19.27 -2.38 -29.56
CA SER A 229 18.78 -3.00 -30.78
C SER A 229 18.46 -4.47 -30.55
N PHE A 230 17.42 -4.92 -31.21
CA PHE A 230 16.95 -6.30 -31.15
C PHE A 230 16.83 -6.89 -32.54
N THR A 231 17.32 -8.12 -32.72
CA THR A 231 17.17 -8.89 -33.95
C THR A 231 16.06 -9.91 -33.78
N CYS A 232 14.99 -9.75 -34.58
CA CYS A 232 13.84 -10.65 -34.55
C CYS A 232 14.21 -12.08 -34.99
N PRO A 233 13.99 -13.12 -34.17
CA PRO A 233 14.33 -14.49 -34.53
C PRO A 233 13.42 -15.08 -35.62
N ALA A 234 12.25 -14.49 -35.87
CA ALA A 234 11.32 -14.97 -36.89
C ALA A 234 11.64 -14.48 -38.31
N CYS A 235 12.18 -13.27 -38.46
CA CYS A 235 12.42 -12.65 -39.76
C CYS A 235 13.82 -12.04 -39.96
N ASN A 236 14.68 -12.15 -38.94
CA ASN A 236 16.05 -11.64 -38.87
C ASN A 236 16.19 -10.12 -39.11
N ALA A 237 15.10 -9.36 -38.96
CA ALA A 237 15.16 -7.91 -39.01
C ALA A 237 15.66 -7.37 -37.67
N THR A 238 16.63 -6.45 -37.75
CA THR A 238 17.06 -5.67 -36.60
C THR A 238 16.25 -4.39 -36.52
N GLN A 239 15.77 -4.06 -35.32
CA GLN A 239 15.09 -2.80 -35.02
C GLN A 239 15.72 -2.15 -33.78
N ALA A 240 15.73 -0.82 -33.76
CA ALA A 240 16.05 -0.07 -32.55
C ALA A 240 14.90 -0.21 -31.54
N LEU A 241 15.23 -0.21 -30.25
CA LEU A 241 14.30 -0.27 -29.14
C LEU A 241 14.79 0.68 -28.04
N THR A 242 13.86 1.43 -27.48
CA THR A 242 14.05 2.11 -26.20
C THR A 242 13.59 1.14 -25.10
N ILE A 243 14.49 0.73 -24.22
CA ILE A 243 14.20 -0.15 -23.08
C ILE A 243 14.30 0.64 -21.77
N GLN A 244 13.52 0.26 -20.76
CA GLN A 244 13.51 0.96 -19.48
C GLN A 244 14.40 0.22 -18.48
N THR A 245 15.57 0.79 -18.18
CA THR A 245 16.58 0.19 -17.31
C THR A 245 16.44 0.61 -15.85
N LEU A 246 15.74 1.72 -15.60
CA LEU A 246 15.26 2.11 -14.26
C LEU A 246 13.78 2.47 -14.34
N LEU A 247 12.96 1.74 -13.60
CA LEU A 247 11.53 1.97 -13.44
C LEU A 247 11.26 2.52 -12.05
N ASN A 248 10.97 3.82 -11.94
CA ASN A 248 10.42 4.40 -10.72
C ASN A 248 8.90 4.51 -10.88
N THR A 249 8.15 3.87 -9.98
CA THR A 249 6.68 3.82 -10.02
C THR A 249 6.03 5.20 -9.92
N PHE A 250 6.72 6.20 -9.36
CA PHE A 250 6.21 7.58 -9.22
C PHE A 250 6.33 8.35 -10.53
N ASP A 251 7.36 8.05 -11.30
CA ASP A 251 7.73 8.79 -12.49
C ASP A 251 7.09 8.20 -13.75
N THR A 252 6.98 6.86 -13.83
CA THR A 252 6.37 6.16 -14.98
C THR A 252 5.33 5.11 -14.55
N PRO A 253 4.17 5.52 -14.00
CA PRO A 253 3.14 4.59 -13.51
C PRO A 253 2.60 3.65 -14.61
N ASP A 254 2.48 4.11 -15.86
CA ASP A 254 2.06 3.28 -16.99
C ASP A 254 3.02 2.09 -17.24
N ALA A 255 4.31 2.27 -16.95
CA ALA A 255 5.30 1.22 -17.08
C ALA A 255 5.24 0.23 -15.92
N ALA A 256 4.94 0.71 -14.71
CA ALA A 256 4.65 -0.14 -13.56
C ALA A 256 3.40 -1.01 -13.81
N GLU A 257 2.33 -0.45 -14.39
CA GLU A 257 1.14 -1.22 -14.79
C GLU A 257 1.48 -2.28 -15.85
N LYS A 258 2.31 -1.96 -16.84
CA LYS A 258 2.78 -2.96 -17.81
C LYS A 258 3.60 -4.07 -17.16
N LEU A 259 4.36 -3.77 -16.10
CA LEU A 259 5.15 -4.76 -15.38
C LEU A 259 4.23 -5.75 -14.67
N THR A 260 3.28 -5.27 -13.89
CA THR A 260 2.31 -6.11 -13.17
C THR A 260 1.35 -6.84 -14.14
N ALA A 261 0.98 -6.22 -15.26
CA ALA A 261 0.22 -6.87 -16.34
C ALA A 261 1.03 -7.90 -17.15
N GLY A 262 2.36 -7.94 -16.99
CA GLY A 262 3.25 -8.90 -17.66
C GLY A 262 3.58 -8.58 -19.11
N THR A 263 3.32 -7.35 -19.55
CA THR A 263 3.63 -6.87 -20.92
C THR A 263 4.83 -5.93 -20.97
N PHE A 264 5.50 -5.66 -19.84
CA PHE A 264 6.64 -4.73 -19.77
C PHE A 264 7.81 -5.10 -20.68
N PHE A 265 8.09 -6.40 -20.81
CA PHE A 265 9.13 -6.91 -21.68
C PHE A 265 8.64 -7.27 -23.09
N ASP A 266 7.38 -7.01 -23.42
CA ASP A 266 6.82 -7.40 -24.71
C ASP A 266 7.31 -6.47 -25.83
N VAL A 267 7.84 -7.09 -26.88
CA VAL A 267 8.31 -6.43 -28.09
C VAL A 267 7.55 -6.98 -29.28
N THR A 268 7.02 -6.08 -30.11
CA THR A 268 6.44 -6.45 -31.40
C THR A 268 7.41 -6.11 -32.52
N CYS A 269 7.72 -7.10 -33.38
CA CYS A 269 8.59 -6.87 -34.52
C CYS A 269 7.90 -6.00 -35.57
N ILE A 270 8.51 -4.86 -35.93
CA ILE A 270 7.93 -3.90 -36.89
C ILE A 270 7.83 -4.45 -38.33
N LYS A 271 8.60 -5.50 -38.66
CA LYS A 271 8.64 -6.07 -40.01
C LYS A 271 7.64 -7.21 -40.23
N CYS A 272 7.46 -8.09 -39.24
CA CYS A 272 6.65 -9.30 -39.40
C CYS A 272 5.51 -9.42 -38.38
N GLY A 273 5.42 -8.53 -37.40
CA GLY A 273 4.37 -8.55 -36.36
C GLY A 273 4.54 -9.62 -35.29
N SER A 274 5.65 -10.38 -35.28
CA SER A 274 5.90 -11.37 -34.23
C SER A 274 6.00 -10.69 -32.86
N LYS A 275 5.25 -11.19 -31.87
CA LYS A 275 5.35 -10.79 -30.47
C LYS A 275 6.38 -11.66 -29.76
N LEU A 276 7.28 -11.03 -29.03
CA LEU A 276 8.40 -11.66 -28.31
C LEU A 276 8.50 -11.01 -26.93
N SER A 277 9.07 -11.73 -25.96
CA SER A 277 9.44 -11.16 -24.67
C SER A 277 10.96 -10.97 -24.64
N LEU A 278 11.42 -9.78 -24.24
CA LEU A 278 12.83 -9.42 -24.12
C LEU A 278 13.17 -8.92 -22.71
N PRO A 279 13.27 -9.82 -21.72
CA PRO A 279 13.81 -9.48 -20.41
C PRO A 279 15.19 -8.85 -20.51
N HIS A 280 15.38 -7.75 -19.79
CA HIS A 280 16.65 -7.04 -19.68
C HIS A 280 16.86 -6.58 -18.24
N PRO A 281 18.10 -6.31 -17.82
CA PRO A 281 18.37 -5.77 -16.50
C PRO A 281 17.56 -4.50 -16.25
N CYS A 282 16.92 -4.43 -15.09
CA CYS A 282 16.03 -3.33 -14.74
C CYS A 282 16.02 -3.12 -13.22
N LEU A 283 16.24 -1.88 -12.79
CA LEU A 283 16.06 -1.45 -11.41
C LEU A 283 14.62 -0.93 -11.23
N TYR A 284 13.83 -1.64 -10.44
CA TYR A 284 12.51 -1.23 -9.99
C TYR A 284 12.63 -0.47 -8.66
N LEU A 285 12.08 0.74 -8.62
CA LEU A 285 11.97 1.57 -7.44
C LEU A 285 10.50 1.82 -7.15
N ASP A 286 10.10 1.51 -5.93
CA ASP A 286 8.75 1.76 -5.41
C ASP A 286 8.85 2.54 -4.11
N PRO A 287 8.89 3.88 -4.21
CA PRO A 287 9.02 4.74 -3.05
C PRO A 287 7.85 4.61 -2.06
N LEU A 288 6.67 4.24 -2.54
CA LEU A 288 5.46 4.13 -1.72
C LEU A 288 5.53 2.94 -0.77
N HIS A 289 6.02 1.80 -1.27
CA HIS A 289 6.18 0.59 -0.49
C HIS A 289 7.60 0.41 0.08
N GLY A 290 8.49 1.39 -0.13
CA GLY A 290 9.88 1.33 0.31
C GLY A 290 10.65 0.15 -0.31
N VAL A 291 10.53 -0.08 -1.60
CA VAL A 291 11.18 -1.22 -2.29
C VAL A 291 12.18 -0.75 -3.33
N SER A 292 13.34 -1.38 -3.35
CA SER A 292 14.33 -1.31 -4.42
C SER A 292 14.67 -2.72 -4.89
N MET A 293 14.25 -3.08 -6.10
CA MET A 293 14.39 -4.43 -6.64
C MET A 293 15.16 -4.40 -7.97
N TYR A 294 16.19 -5.22 -8.10
CA TYR A 294 16.99 -5.29 -9.33
C TYR A 294 16.83 -6.63 -10.03
N LEU A 295 16.35 -6.62 -11.28
CA LEU A 295 16.43 -7.77 -12.18
C LEU A 295 17.83 -7.85 -12.80
N VAL A 296 18.60 -8.88 -12.47
CA VAL A 296 19.98 -9.07 -12.94
C VAL A 296 20.06 -10.15 -14.01
N ALA A 297 20.99 -9.99 -14.96
CA ALA A 297 21.15 -10.94 -16.08
C ALA A 297 22.11 -12.11 -15.79
N ASN A 298 23.02 -11.97 -14.82
CA ASN A 298 24.05 -12.96 -14.54
C ASN A 298 24.64 -12.80 -13.14
N ASN A 299 25.47 -13.77 -12.73
CA ASN A 299 26.08 -13.81 -11.39
C ASN A 299 27.08 -12.67 -11.13
N GLU A 300 27.74 -12.14 -12.16
CA GLU A 300 28.65 -10.99 -11.99
C GLU A 300 27.85 -9.75 -11.60
N MET A 301 26.77 -9.47 -12.34
CA MET A 301 25.84 -8.38 -12.05
C MET A 301 25.19 -8.56 -10.69
N TYR A 302 24.78 -9.79 -10.35
CA TYR A 302 24.29 -10.12 -9.01
C TYR A 302 25.26 -9.67 -7.91
N ASN A 303 26.54 -10.05 -8.02
CA ASN A 303 27.53 -9.71 -7.00
C ASN A 303 27.76 -8.20 -6.89
N ASN A 304 27.79 -7.50 -8.03
CA ASN A 304 27.94 -6.05 -8.07
C ASN A 304 26.75 -5.33 -7.41
N VAL A 305 25.52 -5.77 -7.71
CA VAL A 305 24.29 -5.21 -7.11
C VAL A 305 24.22 -5.53 -5.62
N ALA A 306 24.59 -6.74 -5.20
CA ALA A 306 24.62 -7.10 -3.79
C ALA A 306 25.61 -6.22 -3.00
N ALA A 307 26.79 -5.95 -3.56
CA ALA A 307 27.75 -5.02 -2.96
C ALA A 307 27.18 -3.59 -2.87
N MET A 308 26.56 -3.10 -3.95
CA MET A 308 25.91 -1.79 -3.99
C MET A 308 24.82 -1.66 -2.92
N PHE A 309 23.88 -2.61 -2.84
CA PHE A 309 22.83 -2.59 -1.82
C PHE A 309 23.38 -2.69 -0.39
N THR A 310 24.46 -3.45 -0.17
CA THR A 310 25.14 -3.52 1.13
C THR A 310 25.71 -2.17 1.55
N GLU A 311 26.27 -1.41 0.60
CA GLU A 311 26.74 -0.04 0.83
C GLU A 311 25.57 0.91 1.13
N MET A 312 24.47 0.80 0.37
CA MET A 312 23.27 1.62 0.58
C MET A 312 22.65 1.42 1.97
N LEU A 313 22.65 0.19 2.49
CA LEU A 313 22.17 -0.11 3.84
C LEU A 313 22.96 0.58 4.96
N GLN A 314 24.14 1.15 4.68
CA GLN A 314 24.87 1.98 5.64
C GLN A 314 24.27 3.38 5.79
N ASN A 315 23.42 3.82 4.84
CA ASN A 315 22.68 5.05 4.93
C ASN A 315 21.50 4.88 5.92
N GLU A 316 21.39 5.77 6.90
CA GLU A 316 20.30 5.69 7.89
C GLU A 316 18.91 5.82 7.25
N ASN A 317 18.79 6.57 6.16
CA ASN A 317 17.54 6.74 5.41
C ASN A 317 17.16 5.47 4.63
N ALA A 318 18.09 4.51 4.48
CA ALA A 318 17.83 3.24 3.81
C ALA A 318 17.31 2.15 4.77
N ARG A 319 17.25 2.40 6.08
CA ARG A 319 16.89 1.39 7.10
C ARG A 319 15.53 0.74 6.89
N HIS A 320 14.59 1.46 6.28
CA HIS A 320 13.24 0.98 6.03
C HIS A 320 13.06 0.42 4.61
N ILE A 321 14.09 0.48 3.77
CA ILE A 321 14.03 0.07 2.36
C ILE A 321 14.30 -1.43 2.23
N ARG A 322 13.40 -2.12 1.54
CA ARG A 322 13.56 -3.52 1.14
C ARG A 322 14.34 -3.59 -0.16
N PHE A 323 15.59 -4.03 -0.05
CA PHE A 323 16.42 -4.33 -1.20
C PHE A 323 16.22 -5.77 -1.64
N ARG A 324 15.95 -5.98 -2.94
CA ARG A 324 15.74 -7.31 -3.53
C ARG A 324 16.52 -7.48 -4.83
N ILE A 325 17.09 -8.66 -5.03
CA ILE A 325 17.73 -9.04 -6.29
C ILE A 325 16.97 -10.23 -6.84
N VAL A 326 16.61 -10.17 -8.11
CA VAL A 326 15.92 -11.24 -8.82
C VAL A 326 16.65 -11.58 -10.10
N THR A 327 16.64 -12.86 -10.47
CA THR A 327 17.35 -13.38 -11.64
C THR A 327 16.40 -13.82 -12.76
N ASP A 328 15.09 -13.65 -12.56
CA ASP A 328 14.05 -14.10 -13.48
C ASP A 328 12.97 -13.02 -13.62
N ALA A 329 12.49 -12.80 -14.85
CA ALA A 329 11.52 -11.76 -15.14
C ALA A 329 10.10 -12.06 -14.60
N ARG A 330 9.72 -13.34 -14.46
CA ARG A 330 8.44 -13.70 -13.83
C ARG A 330 8.49 -13.45 -12.33
N ALA A 331 9.62 -13.75 -11.69
CA ALA A 331 9.85 -13.38 -10.29
C ALA A 331 9.88 -11.85 -10.09
N PHE A 332 10.49 -11.10 -11.02
CA PHE A 332 10.47 -9.63 -11.01
C PHE A 332 9.05 -9.07 -11.09
N ARG A 333 8.25 -9.56 -12.05
CA ARG A 333 6.83 -9.21 -12.15
C ARG A 333 6.04 -9.60 -10.89
N GLU A 334 6.20 -10.84 -10.42
CA GLU A 334 5.47 -11.37 -9.26
C GLU A 334 5.72 -10.51 -8.02
N LYS A 335 6.98 -10.15 -7.77
CA LYS A 335 7.32 -9.29 -6.63
C LYS A 335 6.76 -7.89 -6.78
N ALA A 336 6.84 -7.28 -7.97
CA ALA A 336 6.20 -5.99 -8.21
C ALA A 336 4.68 -6.05 -7.95
N LEU A 337 4.01 -7.10 -8.42
CA LEU A 337 2.58 -7.34 -8.15
C LEU A 337 2.28 -7.54 -6.65
N ALA A 338 3.15 -8.28 -5.94
CA ALA A 338 3.01 -8.50 -4.51
C ALA A 338 3.18 -7.21 -3.71
N PHE A 339 4.19 -6.40 -4.03
CA PHE A 339 4.45 -5.12 -3.37
C PHE A 339 3.34 -4.11 -3.61
N ASP A 340 2.86 -3.99 -4.86
CA ASP A 340 1.70 -3.14 -5.20
C ASP A 340 0.43 -3.57 -4.44
N ALA A 341 0.29 -4.87 -4.17
CA ALA A 341 -0.78 -5.41 -3.35
C ALA A 341 -0.50 -5.37 -1.83
N CYS A 342 0.62 -4.82 -1.36
CA CYS A 342 1.04 -4.82 0.05
C CYS A 342 1.17 -6.23 0.66
N ILE A 343 1.67 -7.19 -0.11
CA ILE A 343 1.95 -8.56 0.35
C ILE A 343 3.46 -8.64 0.63
N ASP A 344 3.83 -9.12 1.82
CA ASP A 344 5.24 -9.42 2.12
C ASP A 344 5.72 -10.56 1.21
N ASP A 345 6.81 -10.31 0.48
CA ASP A 345 7.35 -11.28 -0.47
C ASP A 345 7.91 -12.53 0.23
N ARG A 346 8.26 -12.42 1.51
CA ARG A 346 8.64 -13.54 2.39
C ARG A 346 7.46 -14.48 2.62
N SER A 347 6.34 -13.93 3.07
CA SER A 347 5.09 -14.67 3.29
C SER A 347 4.53 -15.25 2.00
N LEU A 348 4.68 -14.54 0.88
CA LEU A 348 4.31 -15.04 -0.44
C LEU A 348 5.12 -16.27 -0.84
N GLU A 349 6.45 -16.25 -0.67
CA GLU A 349 7.29 -17.43 -0.96
C GLU A 349 6.98 -18.59 -0.03
N MET A 350 6.64 -18.30 1.24
CA MET A 350 6.18 -19.32 2.16
C MET A 350 4.85 -19.95 1.72
N LEU A 351 3.88 -19.13 1.28
CA LEU A 351 2.62 -19.64 0.73
C LEU A 351 2.84 -20.50 -0.51
N LYS A 352 3.75 -20.09 -1.40
CA LYS A 352 4.13 -20.87 -2.59
C LYS A 352 4.71 -22.23 -2.22
N PHE A 353 5.48 -22.33 -1.13
CA PHE A 353 5.93 -23.62 -0.58
C PHE A 353 4.75 -24.52 -0.18
N GLY A 354 3.75 -23.97 0.54
CA GLY A 354 2.52 -24.68 0.88
C GLY A 354 1.76 -25.20 -0.34
N ILE A 355 1.62 -24.37 -1.38
CA ILE A 355 0.99 -24.74 -2.67
C ILE A 355 1.74 -25.92 -3.32
N ARG A 356 3.08 -25.88 -3.34
CA ARG A 356 3.91 -26.98 -3.85
C ARG A 356 3.69 -28.26 -3.04
N GLY A 357 3.62 -28.16 -1.73
CA GLY A 357 3.34 -29.28 -0.81
C GLY A 357 2.00 -29.94 -1.11
N GLN A 358 0.93 -29.15 -1.24
CA GLN A 358 -0.40 -29.65 -1.59
C GLN A 358 -0.41 -30.31 -2.99
N ALA A 359 0.20 -29.68 -3.99
CA ALA A 359 0.29 -30.23 -5.33
C ALA A 359 1.07 -31.57 -5.39
N SER A 360 2.06 -31.72 -4.52
CA SER A 360 2.80 -32.98 -4.34
C SER A 360 1.92 -34.08 -3.72
N GLN A 361 1.14 -33.76 -2.68
CA GLN A 361 0.21 -34.72 -2.05
C GLN A 361 -0.90 -35.18 -3.01
N GLU A 362 -1.37 -34.30 -3.88
CA GLU A 362 -2.35 -34.60 -4.93
C GLU A 362 -1.74 -35.38 -6.11
N GLY A 363 -0.41 -35.61 -6.13
CA GLY A 363 0.29 -36.32 -7.20
C GLY A 363 0.47 -35.51 -8.50
N TYR A 364 0.14 -34.21 -8.49
CA TYR A 364 0.37 -33.31 -9.63
C TYR A 364 1.85 -32.96 -9.79
N VAL A 365 2.57 -32.87 -8.68
CA VAL A 365 4.00 -32.65 -8.62
C VAL A 365 4.69 -33.91 -8.12
N THR A 366 5.81 -34.27 -8.75
CA THR A 366 6.63 -35.42 -8.35
C THR A 366 8.09 -34.98 -8.29
N THR A 367 8.92 -35.67 -7.51
CA THR A 367 10.37 -35.42 -7.42
C THR A 367 11.11 -35.43 -8.77
N ASN A 368 10.50 -35.99 -9.82
CA ASN A 368 11.09 -36.11 -11.16
C ASN A 368 10.70 -34.99 -12.14
N ASN A 369 9.86 -34.02 -11.74
CA ASN A 369 9.41 -32.95 -12.63
C ASN A 369 9.83 -31.59 -12.09
N THR A 370 10.31 -30.72 -12.98
CA THR A 370 10.45 -29.30 -12.65
C THR A 370 9.07 -28.66 -12.57
N TYR A 371 8.87 -27.87 -11.53
CA TYR A 371 7.66 -27.10 -11.33
C TYR A 371 8.02 -25.70 -10.82
N GLU A 372 7.21 -24.73 -11.17
CA GLU A 372 7.34 -23.35 -10.71
C GLU A 372 5.96 -22.83 -10.32
N VAL A 373 5.90 -22.01 -9.28
CA VAL A 373 4.68 -21.34 -8.85
C VAL A 373 4.93 -19.85 -8.94
N PHE A 374 4.02 -19.12 -9.59
CA PHE A 374 4.07 -17.66 -9.66
C PHE A 374 2.69 -17.06 -9.38
N LEU A 375 2.64 -15.98 -8.60
CA LEU A 375 1.46 -15.12 -8.48
C LEU A 375 1.20 -14.47 -9.84
N GLU A 376 -0.01 -14.65 -10.36
CA GLU A 376 -0.45 -14.08 -11.64
C GLU A 376 -1.35 -12.86 -11.45
N GLU A 377 -2.16 -12.85 -10.38
CA GLU A 377 -3.17 -11.82 -10.16
C GLU A 377 -3.52 -11.72 -8.68
N VAL A 378 -3.79 -10.49 -8.24
CA VAL A 378 -4.42 -10.19 -6.95
C VAL A 378 -5.79 -9.57 -7.25
N ALA A 379 -6.86 -10.27 -6.89
CA ALA A 379 -8.23 -9.85 -7.12
C ALA A 379 -8.95 -9.66 -5.77
N GLY A 380 -8.81 -8.46 -5.19
CA GLY A 380 -9.27 -8.20 -3.83
C GLY A 380 -8.53 -9.08 -2.81
N ASP A 381 -9.26 -9.91 -2.07
CA ASP A 381 -8.70 -10.86 -1.11
C ASP A 381 -8.36 -12.22 -1.73
N MET A 382 -8.47 -12.39 -3.05
CA MET A 382 -8.11 -13.64 -3.74
C MET A 382 -6.77 -13.50 -4.46
N LEU A 383 -5.85 -14.41 -4.16
CA LEU A 383 -4.56 -14.56 -4.84
C LEU A 383 -4.65 -15.69 -5.87
N ARG A 384 -4.34 -15.40 -7.14
CA ARG A 384 -4.30 -16.42 -8.19
C ARG A 384 -2.87 -16.76 -8.54
N PHE A 385 -2.49 -18.02 -8.33
CA PHE A 385 -1.19 -18.56 -8.68
C PHE A 385 -1.27 -19.43 -9.93
N ALA A 386 -0.24 -19.35 -10.77
CA ALA A 386 0.03 -20.32 -11.81
C ALA A 386 1.07 -21.33 -11.33
N LEU A 387 0.66 -22.59 -11.23
CA LEU A 387 1.53 -23.73 -11.09
C LEU A 387 1.89 -24.26 -12.49
N TYR A 388 3.14 -24.06 -12.88
CA TYR A 388 3.71 -24.60 -14.11
C TYR A 388 4.34 -25.96 -13.80
N VAL A 389 3.86 -27.02 -14.46
CA VAL A 389 4.47 -28.36 -14.41
C VAL A 389 4.76 -28.79 -15.84
N ARG A 390 6.04 -28.88 -16.21
CA ARG A 390 6.48 -29.12 -17.59
C ARG A 390 5.83 -28.12 -18.56
N ASN A 391 4.90 -28.57 -19.41
CA ASN A 391 4.19 -27.75 -20.39
C ASN A 391 2.73 -27.45 -19.99
N THR A 392 2.35 -27.76 -18.75
CA THR A 392 0.99 -27.54 -18.24
C THR A 392 0.97 -26.40 -17.24
N LYS A 393 -0.07 -25.56 -17.33
CA LYS A 393 -0.36 -24.47 -16.39
C LYS A 393 -1.66 -24.83 -15.66
N LYS A 394 -1.59 -24.93 -14.34
CA LYS A 394 -2.77 -25.06 -13.46
C LYS A 394 -2.90 -23.76 -12.67
N LEU A 395 -4.11 -23.19 -12.62
CA LEU A 395 -4.40 -22.06 -11.75
C LEU A 395 -4.82 -22.57 -10.37
N VAL A 396 -4.30 -21.94 -9.34
CA VAL A 396 -4.62 -22.19 -7.94
C VAL A 396 -5.07 -20.87 -7.34
N GLU A 397 -6.28 -20.84 -6.80
CA GLU A 397 -6.79 -19.66 -6.09
C GLU A 397 -6.66 -19.89 -4.58
N VAL A 398 -6.10 -18.91 -3.88
CA VAL A 398 -5.92 -18.95 -2.44
C VAL A 398 -6.41 -17.64 -1.85
N ASP A 399 -7.10 -17.72 -0.71
CA ASP A 399 -7.45 -16.53 0.06
C ASP A 399 -6.18 -15.85 0.59
N ARG A 400 -6.09 -14.53 0.45
CA ARG A 400 -4.96 -13.71 0.88
C ARG A 400 -4.66 -13.89 2.36
N LYS A 401 -5.64 -14.23 3.20
CA LYS A 401 -5.45 -14.54 4.62
C LYS A 401 -4.47 -15.69 4.86
N ALA A 402 -4.22 -16.54 3.86
CA ALA A 402 -3.17 -17.54 3.94
C ALA A 402 -1.76 -16.91 4.04
N CYS A 403 -1.52 -15.76 3.40
CA CYS A 403 -0.27 -15.00 3.62
C CYS A 403 -0.22 -14.43 5.04
N GLU A 404 -1.34 -13.95 5.60
CA GLU A 404 -1.40 -13.37 6.95
C GLU A 404 -1.03 -14.38 8.05
N LEU A 405 -1.29 -15.68 7.82
CA LEU A 405 -0.80 -16.74 8.72
C LEU A 405 0.73 -16.76 8.76
N PHE A 406 1.38 -16.71 7.59
CA PHE A 406 2.83 -16.67 7.49
C PHE A 406 3.43 -15.33 7.96
N ASP A 407 2.72 -14.22 7.79
CA ASP A 407 3.12 -12.92 8.38
C ASP A 407 3.23 -13.04 9.91
N ASN A 408 2.26 -13.70 10.55
CA ASN A 408 2.28 -13.93 12.00
C ASN A 408 3.40 -14.88 12.42
N ASP A 409 3.61 -15.98 11.69
CA ASP A 409 4.70 -16.92 11.96
C ASP A 409 6.06 -16.23 11.87
N LEU A 410 6.28 -15.43 10.81
CA LEU A 410 7.50 -14.64 10.63
C LEU A 410 7.69 -13.64 11.76
N ALA A 411 6.64 -12.91 12.15
CA ALA A 411 6.69 -11.91 13.22
C ALA A 411 7.04 -12.51 14.60
N GLN A 412 6.69 -13.78 14.83
CA GLN A 412 6.99 -14.50 16.07
C GLN A 412 8.32 -15.25 16.05
N SER A 413 8.96 -15.35 14.87
CA SER A 413 10.22 -16.06 14.68
C SER A 413 11.45 -15.16 14.82
N SER A 414 12.63 -15.77 14.83
CA SER A 414 13.90 -15.03 14.69
C SER A 414 14.08 -14.31 13.35
N LEU A 415 13.23 -14.60 12.35
CA LEU A 415 13.29 -14.03 11.00
C LEU A 415 12.53 -12.72 10.85
N LYS A 416 11.83 -12.23 11.88
CA LYS A 416 10.95 -11.06 11.82
C LYS A 416 11.60 -9.85 11.13
N ASP A 417 12.85 -9.55 11.48
CA ASP A 417 13.60 -8.39 11.02
C ASP A 417 14.51 -8.72 9.82
N GLU A 418 14.53 -9.98 9.35
CA GLU A 418 15.40 -10.41 8.26
C GLU A 418 14.94 -9.80 6.93
N GLN A 419 15.86 -9.11 6.25
CA GLN A 419 15.64 -8.52 4.93
C GLN A 419 16.71 -8.99 3.93
N PRO A 420 16.70 -10.28 3.55
CA PRO A 420 17.69 -10.81 2.62
C PRO A 420 17.45 -10.25 1.21
N PHE A 421 18.53 -10.08 0.44
CA PHE A 421 18.40 -9.63 -0.95
C PHE A 421 17.67 -10.66 -1.82
N ASN A 422 17.78 -11.95 -1.51
CA ASN A 422 17.04 -13.00 -2.21
C ASN A 422 15.98 -13.60 -1.31
N VAL A 423 14.72 -13.39 -1.68
CA VAL A 423 13.57 -14.08 -1.12
C VAL A 423 12.99 -14.93 -2.25
N ASN A 424 13.32 -16.22 -2.23
CA ASN A 424 12.93 -17.21 -3.24
C ASN A 424 12.64 -18.56 -2.58
N GLU A 425 12.43 -19.60 -3.38
CA GLU A 425 12.16 -20.96 -2.89
C GLU A 425 13.24 -21.49 -1.92
N ALA A 426 14.52 -21.22 -2.16
CA ALA A 426 15.59 -21.68 -1.28
C ALA A 426 15.55 -20.98 0.09
N TRP A 427 15.25 -19.68 0.09
CA TRP A 427 15.03 -18.94 1.34
C TRP A 427 13.79 -19.48 2.08
N ALA A 428 12.66 -19.67 1.40
CA ALA A 428 11.44 -20.16 2.03
C ALA A 428 11.62 -21.54 2.67
N ASN A 429 12.32 -22.47 2.00
CA ASN A 429 12.64 -23.78 2.57
C ASN A 429 13.39 -23.64 3.91
N THR A 430 14.40 -22.76 3.95
CA THR A 430 15.19 -22.50 5.16
C THR A 430 14.33 -21.83 6.23
N ALA A 431 13.49 -20.88 5.85
CA ALA A 431 12.60 -20.16 6.76
C ALA A 431 11.60 -21.10 7.44
N PHE A 432 11.00 -22.04 6.69
CA PHE A 432 10.11 -23.06 7.26
C PHE A 432 10.83 -23.94 8.29
N GLU A 433 12.04 -24.41 7.99
CA GLU A 433 12.82 -25.24 8.93
C GLU A 433 13.13 -24.49 10.23
N ILE A 434 13.40 -23.19 10.16
CA ILE A 434 13.66 -22.35 11.34
C ILE A 434 12.39 -22.16 12.16
N ILE A 435 11.28 -21.78 11.51
CA ILE A 435 9.99 -21.55 12.19
C ILE A 435 9.48 -22.83 12.85
N GLU A 436 9.56 -23.99 12.19
CA GLU A 436 9.17 -25.28 12.77
C GLU A 436 10.02 -25.67 13.98
N GLN A 437 11.27 -25.20 14.08
CA GLN A 437 12.15 -25.47 15.23
C GLN A 437 11.89 -24.52 16.42
N GLU A 438 11.29 -23.36 16.16
CA GLU A 438 11.00 -22.33 17.16
C GLU A 438 9.61 -22.46 17.81
N GLN A 439 8.70 -23.22 17.18
CA GLN A 439 7.39 -23.62 17.71
C GLN A 439 7.48 -24.86 18.61
#